data_AF-A0AAU7MAQ3-F1
#
_entry.id   AF-A0AAU7MAQ3-F1
#
_cell.length_a   1.000
_cell.length_b   1.000
_cell.length_c   1.000
_cell.angle_alpha   90.00
_cell.angle_beta   90.00
_cell.angle_gamma   90.00
#
_symmetry.space_group_name_H-M   'P 1'
#
loop_
_entity.id
_entity.type
_entity.pdbx_description
1 polymer ?
#
loop_
_entity_poly.entity_id
_entity_poly.type
_entity_poly.pdbx_seq_one_letter_code
_entity_poly.pdbx_strand_id
1 'polypeptide(L)'
;MRPVAYTAAVLLAATALTVPATPAVAALTRDPVAVVYNQDHALHLLNGGATDDELAARTTKLASNAWAFFRGTSSLYYRDLGELSPSAYAGGGGDVWITGDAHLENTGADRGADNTEQYQLTDTDDAWRGSWTWELRREAVSIVLAGRANGRSASSINADVDTFVAEYAQWIDKFHGTDNELDWRLTASNTSDLSAALIADSAADSRKGLLDRRTVVGTSGRVFKADPTLQTVPAATRTNLISAIAAYRTTASGPLSSSEAVVKDVRRRLNAGTGSLGRWRWYVLVEGDTTATGDDRILELKQAVDPAPKQLAPTATTLTGGQRPALALRWLVNESDPLTGWASVGTVPVSVREKSPFAEDLTIADLSSSTTWDDSVRDIGRLLAAAHSRADQDLSGTGLAYSADAAIDNAITSVSGLQAETRAFATSFADQVALDWQAYVAAKNSGRPLY
;
A
#
# COMPACT_ATOMS: atom_id res chain seq x y z
N MET A 1 75.12 23.67 -24.91
CA MET A 1 73.88 24.44 -25.20
C MET A 1 72.77 23.48 -25.58
N ARG A 2 71.80 23.27 -24.67
CA ARG A 2 70.35 23.11 -24.90
C ARG A 2 69.72 22.77 -23.52
N PRO A 3 68.60 23.42 -23.13
CA PRO A 3 68.19 23.49 -21.73
C PRO A 3 67.24 22.36 -21.33
N VAL A 4 67.30 21.97 -20.06
CA VAL A 4 66.36 21.05 -19.40
C VAL A 4 65.12 21.86 -19.00
N ALA A 5 63.96 21.48 -19.52
CA ALA A 5 62.68 22.07 -19.13
C ALA A 5 62.10 21.32 -17.93
N TYR A 6 61.97 22.00 -16.80
CA TYR A 6 61.18 21.56 -15.64
C TYR A 6 59.72 22.00 -15.84
N THR A 7 58.81 21.05 -15.98
CA THR A 7 57.36 21.32 -15.98
C THR A 7 56.89 21.34 -14.53
N ALA A 8 56.61 22.53 -13.99
CA ALA A 8 55.98 22.70 -12.69
C ALA A 8 54.48 22.38 -12.80
N ALA A 9 54.04 21.31 -12.15
CA ALA A 9 52.62 21.02 -11.96
C ALA A 9 52.06 21.95 -10.88
N VAL A 10 51.19 22.88 -11.27
CA VAL A 10 50.41 23.71 -10.35
C VAL A 10 49.27 22.86 -9.81
N LEU A 11 49.34 22.50 -8.53
CA LEU A 11 48.28 21.83 -7.79
C LEU A 11 47.20 22.88 -7.46
N LEU A 12 46.10 22.92 -8.22
CA LEU A 12 44.91 23.66 -7.80
C LEU A 12 44.23 22.90 -6.65
N ALA A 13 44.36 23.42 -5.44
CA ALA A 13 43.59 22.95 -4.30
C ALA A 13 42.13 23.39 -4.46
N ALA A 14 41.27 22.49 -4.95
CA ALA A 14 39.83 22.65 -4.84
C ALA A 14 39.44 22.44 -3.38
N THR A 15 39.18 23.53 -2.66
CA THR A 15 38.54 23.49 -1.34
C THR A 15 37.09 23.00 -1.53
N ALA A 16 36.89 21.70 -1.44
CA ALA A 16 35.57 21.13 -1.25
C ALA A 16 35.08 21.54 0.15
N LEU A 17 34.24 22.56 0.21
CA LEU A 17 33.39 22.81 1.36
C LEU A 17 32.32 21.70 1.37
N THR A 18 32.70 20.53 1.88
CA THR A 18 31.73 19.54 2.34
C THR A 18 31.13 20.07 3.63
N VAL A 19 29.96 20.68 3.55
CA VAL A 19 29.07 20.69 4.71
C VAL A 19 28.59 19.24 4.85
N PRO A 20 28.90 18.52 5.93
CA PRO A 20 28.22 17.26 6.17
C PRO A 20 26.78 17.64 6.49
N ALA A 21 25.86 17.40 5.55
CA ALA A 21 24.46 17.32 5.91
C ALA A 21 24.37 16.16 6.91
N THR A 22 24.18 16.47 8.18
CA THR A 22 23.85 15.47 9.20
C THR A 22 22.67 14.67 8.64
N PRO A 23 22.75 13.34 8.49
CA PRO A 23 21.63 12.56 7.99
C PRO A 23 20.43 12.87 8.87
N ALA A 24 19.29 13.22 8.28
CA ALA A 24 18.07 13.49 9.03
C ALA A 24 17.72 12.36 10.01
N VAL A 25 18.22 11.14 9.75
CA VAL A 25 17.88 9.90 10.45
C VAL A 25 18.93 9.45 11.48
N ALA A 26 20.08 10.14 11.58
CA ALA A 26 21.13 9.84 12.57
C ALA A 26 20.71 10.10 14.04
N ALA A 27 19.47 10.52 14.27
CA ALA A 27 18.90 10.87 15.56
C ALA A 27 17.88 9.85 16.10
N LEU A 28 17.54 8.79 15.35
CA LEU A 28 16.59 7.79 15.83
C LEU A 28 17.21 7.01 17.01
N THR A 29 16.56 7.07 18.17
CA THR A 29 17.08 6.45 19.41
C THR A 29 16.45 5.10 19.73
N ARG A 30 15.47 4.68 18.93
CA ARG A 30 14.74 3.43 19.16
C ARG A 30 15.51 2.17 18.78
N ASP A 31 15.10 1.08 19.42
CA ASP A 31 15.35 -0.26 18.92
C ASP A 31 14.30 -0.64 17.85
N PRO A 32 14.67 -0.80 16.56
CA PRO A 32 13.74 -1.21 15.49
C PRO A 32 13.03 -2.52 15.82
N VAL A 33 13.76 -3.45 16.43
CA VAL A 33 13.26 -4.80 16.72
C VAL A 33 12.21 -4.73 17.81
N ALA A 34 12.39 -3.86 18.80
CA ALA A 34 11.39 -3.66 19.85
C ALA A 34 10.09 -3.06 19.30
N VAL A 35 10.16 -2.14 18.34
CA VAL A 35 8.96 -1.55 17.71
C VAL A 35 8.19 -2.61 16.92
N VAL A 36 8.89 -3.41 16.09
CA VAL A 36 8.26 -4.51 15.35
C VAL A 36 7.70 -5.57 16.31
N TYR A 37 8.47 -5.96 17.33
CA TYR A 37 8.02 -6.89 18.38
C TYR A 37 6.73 -6.40 19.04
N ASN A 38 6.64 -5.14 19.44
CA ASN A 38 5.47 -4.63 20.14
C ASN A 38 4.20 -4.69 19.25
N GLN A 39 4.34 -4.44 17.95
CA GLN A 39 3.23 -4.57 17.01
C GLN A 39 2.78 -6.04 16.89
N ASP A 40 3.73 -6.94 16.70
CA ASP A 40 3.44 -8.35 16.43
C ASP A 40 2.93 -9.05 17.71
N HIS A 41 3.48 -8.68 18.85
CA HIS A 41 3.02 -9.12 20.17
C HIS A 41 1.59 -8.63 20.47
N ALA A 42 1.26 -7.39 20.08
CA ALA A 42 -0.11 -6.90 20.21
C ALA A 42 -1.10 -7.74 19.37
N LEU A 43 -0.70 -8.19 18.17
CA LEU A 43 -1.49 -9.11 17.35
C LEU A 43 -1.60 -10.50 17.98
N HIS A 44 -0.51 -11.03 18.52
CA HIS A 44 -0.49 -12.30 19.26
C HIS A 44 -1.52 -12.27 20.40
N LEU A 45 -1.48 -11.23 21.23
CA LEU A 45 -2.42 -11.05 22.34
C LEU A 45 -3.87 -10.86 21.85
N LEU A 46 -4.07 -10.01 20.83
CA LEU A 46 -5.40 -9.73 20.27
C LEU A 46 -6.08 -10.99 19.73
N ASN A 47 -5.30 -11.86 19.10
CA ASN A 47 -5.80 -13.10 18.48
C ASN A 47 -5.63 -14.34 19.39
N GLY A 48 -5.16 -14.17 20.63
CA GLY A 48 -4.93 -15.26 21.58
C GLY A 48 -4.01 -16.36 21.03
N GLY A 49 -2.99 -15.99 20.25
CA GLY A 49 -2.05 -16.91 19.60
C GLY A 49 -2.59 -17.69 18.39
N ALA A 50 -3.86 -17.50 18.00
CA ALA A 50 -4.48 -18.28 16.92
C ALA A 50 -3.94 -17.96 15.51
N THR A 51 -3.17 -16.87 15.39
CA THR A 51 -2.52 -16.42 14.15
C THR A 51 -0.99 -16.45 14.22
N ASP A 52 -0.41 -17.17 15.19
CA ASP A 52 1.05 -17.24 15.38
C ASP A 52 1.77 -17.95 14.23
N ASP A 53 1.08 -18.84 13.51
CA ASP A 53 1.55 -19.42 12.25
C ASP A 53 1.88 -18.33 11.21
N GLU A 54 1.03 -17.30 11.11
CA GLU A 54 1.24 -16.17 10.22
C GLU A 54 2.29 -15.19 10.76
N LEU A 55 2.40 -15.02 12.09
CA LEU A 55 3.49 -14.20 12.70
C LEU A 55 4.87 -14.84 12.48
N ALA A 56 4.95 -16.18 12.53
CA ALA A 56 6.16 -16.90 12.16
C ALA A 56 6.50 -16.73 10.66
N ALA A 57 5.50 -16.79 9.79
CA ALA A 57 5.66 -16.50 8.36
C ALA A 57 6.12 -15.04 8.14
N ARG A 58 5.54 -14.08 8.88
CA ARG A 58 5.94 -12.67 8.86
C ARG A 58 7.40 -12.50 9.23
N THR A 59 7.84 -13.12 10.32
CA THR A 59 9.25 -13.10 10.76
C THR A 59 10.20 -13.60 9.66
N THR A 60 9.80 -14.64 8.93
CA THR A 60 10.59 -15.14 7.80
C THR A 60 10.62 -14.13 6.65
N LYS A 61 9.48 -13.52 6.32
CA LYS A 61 9.35 -12.57 5.23
C LYS A 61 10.08 -11.24 5.50
N LEU A 62 9.94 -10.68 6.70
CA LEU A 62 10.64 -9.46 7.13
C LEU A 62 12.16 -9.62 7.10
N ALA A 63 12.66 -10.81 7.42
CA ALA A 63 14.09 -11.09 7.39
C ALA A 63 14.66 -11.29 5.97
N SER A 64 13.82 -11.41 4.93
CA SER A 64 14.27 -11.81 3.59
C SER A 64 15.12 -10.75 2.89
N ASN A 65 14.73 -9.48 2.96
CA ASN A 65 15.47 -8.33 2.42
C ASN A 65 14.89 -7.01 2.96
N ALA A 66 15.61 -5.91 2.77
CA ALA A 66 15.20 -4.58 3.21
C ALA A 66 13.89 -4.09 2.56
N TRP A 67 13.60 -4.50 1.32
CA TRP A 67 12.34 -4.18 0.63
C TRP A 67 11.12 -4.79 1.34
N ALA A 68 11.18 -6.09 1.61
CA ALA A 68 10.14 -6.81 2.34
C ALA A 68 10.01 -6.30 3.79
N PHE A 69 11.12 -5.93 4.42
CA PHE A 69 11.12 -5.30 5.74
C PHE A 69 10.34 -3.99 5.73
N PHE A 70 10.70 -3.03 4.87
CA PHE A 70 10.04 -1.72 4.77
C PHE A 70 8.52 -1.82 4.54
N ARG A 71 8.12 -2.69 3.62
CA ARG A 71 6.71 -2.96 3.31
C ARG A 71 5.95 -3.64 4.45
N GLY A 72 6.65 -4.42 5.27
CA GLY A 72 6.04 -5.12 6.39
C GLY A 72 6.06 -4.35 7.71
N THR A 73 6.64 -3.15 7.74
CA THR A 73 6.84 -2.34 8.95
C THR A 73 6.43 -0.88 8.74
N SER A 74 5.26 -0.62 8.14
CA SER A 74 4.68 0.74 8.02
C SER A 74 4.63 1.46 9.38
N SER A 75 4.26 0.74 10.44
CA SER A 75 4.26 1.22 11.83
C SER A 75 5.60 1.83 12.27
N LEU A 76 6.73 1.24 11.85
CA LEU A 76 8.08 1.70 12.16
C LEU A 76 8.37 3.04 11.48
N TYR A 77 7.99 3.14 10.20
CA TYR A 77 8.10 4.37 9.43
C TYR A 77 7.34 5.53 10.07
N TYR A 78 6.06 5.34 10.39
CA TYR A 78 5.26 6.39 11.03
C TYR A 78 5.72 6.70 12.45
N ARG A 79 6.25 5.72 13.18
CA ARG A 79 6.85 5.96 14.49
C ARG A 79 8.05 6.90 14.37
N ASP A 80 8.90 6.68 13.37
CA ASP A 80 10.10 7.48 13.17
C ASP A 80 9.80 8.89 12.68
N LEU A 81 8.79 9.05 11.83
CA LEU A 81 8.30 10.37 11.46
C LEU A 81 7.91 11.24 12.66
N GLY A 82 7.54 10.65 13.81
CA GLY A 82 7.25 11.37 15.04
C GLY A 82 8.48 11.92 15.77
N GLU A 83 9.68 11.42 15.46
CA GLU A 83 10.96 11.93 15.98
C GLU A 83 11.70 12.81 14.98
N LEU A 84 11.39 12.67 13.69
CA LEU A 84 12.01 13.44 12.62
C LEU A 84 11.32 14.80 12.46
N SER A 85 12.06 15.77 11.93
CA SER A 85 11.45 17.05 11.56
C SER A 85 10.40 16.85 10.46
N PRO A 86 9.21 17.47 10.58
CA PRO A 86 8.21 17.48 9.52
C PRO A 86 8.79 18.02 8.20
N SER A 87 8.14 17.71 7.07
CA SER A 87 8.50 18.35 5.80
C SER A 87 8.28 19.85 5.88
N ALA A 88 9.16 20.60 5.22
CA ALA A 88 8.97 22.04 5.01
C ALA A 88 7.67 22.35 4.24
N TYR A 89 7.12 21.37 3.52
CA TYR A 89 5.89 21.48 2.75
C TYR A 89 4.64 20.98 3.51
N ALA A 90 4.77 20.55 4.77
CA ALA A 90 3.65 19.99 5.54
C ALA A 90 2.62 21.03 6.01
N GLY A 91 2.93 22.34 5.93
CA GLY A 91 2.11 23.42 6.50
C GLY A 91 0.78 23.70 5.79
N GLY A 92 0.60 23.20 4.54
CA GLY A 92 -0.66 23.26 3.78
C GLY A 92 -1.07 21.86 3.30
N GLY A 93 -2.37 21.56 3.30
CA GLY A 93 -2.88 20.20 3.04
C GLY A 93 -2.46 19.17 4.11
N GLY A 94 -2.09 19.60 5.31
CA GLY A 94 -1.54 18.72 6.37
C GLY A 94 -2.50 17.66 6.92
N ASP A 95 -3.73 17.62 6.43
CA ASP A 95 -4.80 16.75 6.90
C ASP A 95 -5.67 16.27 5.73
N VAL A 96 -5.12 15.39 4.90
CA VAL A 96 -5.81 14.74 3.78
C VAL A 96 -5.94 13.24 4.05
N TRP A 97 -6.82 12.57 3.33
CA TRP A 97 -6.84 11.11 3.33
C TRP A 97 -5.61 10.58 2.58
N ILE A 98 -4.88 9.69 3.22
CA ILE A 98 -3.74 8.95 2.68
C ILE A 98 -4.06 7.45 2.70
N THR A 99 -3.43 6.65 1.83
CA THR A 99 -3.54 5.18 1.88
C THR A 99 -2.87 4.58 3.11
N GLY A 100 -1.88 5.29 3.67
CA GLY A 100 -1.15 4.94 4.88
C GLY A 100 -0.06 3.89 4.69
N ASP A 101 0.10 3.32 3.49
CA ASP A 101 1.15 2.35 3.18
C ASP A 101 1.64 2.46 1.72
N ALA A 102 1.77 3.68 1.18
CA ALA A 102 2.26 3.84 -0.20
C ALA A 102 3.64 3.22 -0.42
N HIS A 103 3.71 2.37 -1.44
CA HIS A 103 4.92 1.84 -2.03
C HIS A 103 4.60 1.26 -3.43
N LEU A 104 5.62 1.08 -4.29
CA LEU A 104 5.43 0.58 -5.67
C LEU A 104 4.49 -0.64 -5.79
N GLU A 105 4.63 -1.65 -4.94
CA GLU A 105 3.79 -2.88 -4.97
C GLU A 105 2.39 -2.73 -4.32
N ASN A 106 1.94 -1.52 -4.02
CA ASN A 106 0.55 -1.21 -3.63
C ASN A 106 -0.18 -0.50 -4.80
N THR A 107 0.30 -0.76 -6.01
CA THR A 107 -0.31 -0.34 -7.28
C THR A 107 -0.42 -1.54 -8.22
N GLY A 108 -1.39 -1.51 -9.12
CA GLY A 108 -1.72 -2.63 -9.99
C GLY A 108 -2.90 -2.31 -10.90
N ALA A 109 -3.23 -3.23 -11.80
CA ALA A 109 -4.43 -3.15 -12.61
C ALA A 109 -5.59 -3.95 -11.99
N ASP A 110 -6.81 -3.45 -12.18
CA ASP A 110 -8.03 -4.19 -11.87
C ASP A 110 -9.16 -3.68 -12.77
N ARG A 111 -10.32 -4.34 -12.69
CA ARG A 111 -11.55 -3.90 -13.36
C ARG A 111 -12.36 -3.01 -12.42
N GLY A 112 -12.61 -1.77 -12.83
CA GLY A 112 -13.48 -0.84 -12.12
C GLY A 112 -14.95 -1.27 -12.09
N ALA A 113 -15.75 -0.64 -11.24
CA ALA A 113 -17.18 -0.92 -11.10
C ALA A 113 -17.99 -0.72 -12.41
N ASP A 114 -17.51 0.15 -13.30
CA ASP A 114 -18.05 0.38 -14.64
C ASP A 114 -17.62 -0.68 -15.68
N ASN A 115 -16.87 -1.70 -15.27
CA ASN A 115 -16.25 -2.74 -16.10
C ASN A 115 -15.11 -2.27 -17.01
N THR A 116 -14.53 -1.10 -16.76
CA THR A 116 -13.32 -0.64 -17.47
C THR A 116 -12.08 -1.05 -16.68
N GLU A 117 -11.10 -1.66 -17.35
CA GLU A 117 -9.80 -1.94 -16.74
C GLU A 117 -8.98 -0.66 -16.54
N GLN A 118 -8.40 -0.54 -15.35
CA GLN A 118 -7.63 0.62 -14.94
C GLN A 118 -6.44 0.23 -14.06
N TYR A 119 -5.39 1.05 -14.11
CA TYR A 119 -4.28 0.99 -13.18
C TYR A 119 -4.59 1.88 -11.97
N GLN A 120 -4.40 1.37 -10.75
CA GLN A 120 -4.90 1.97 -9.52
C GLN A 120 -4.08 1.59 -8.26
N LEU A 121 -4.36 2.25 -7.15
CA LEU A 121 -3.90 1.85 -5.80
C LEU A 121 -4.66 0.61 -5.33
N THR A 122 -4.01 -0.30 -4.60
CA THR A 122 -4.58 -1.63 -4.30
C THR A 122 -4.80 -1.93 -2.80
N ASP A 123 -4.24 -1.13 -1.89
CA ASP A 123 -4.38 -1.32 -0.43
C ASP A 123 -4.74 -0.01 0.30
N THR A 124 -5.73 -0.10 1.18
CA THR A 124 -6.20 0.99 2.04
C THR A 124 -6.31 0.55 3.51
N ASP A 125 -5.71 -0.59 3.87
CA ASP A 125 -5.72 -1.12 5.23
C ASP A 125 -5.19 -0.13 6.26
N ASP A 126 -4.17 0.65 5.92
CA ASP A 126 -3.56 1.65 6.79
C ASP A 126 -4.12 3.07 6.54
N ALA A 127 -5.17 3.21 5.73
CA ALA A 127 -5.68 4.51 5.33
C ALA A 127 -6.12 5.36 6.52
N TRP A 128 -5.67 6.60 6.55
CA TRP A 128 -5.88 7.51 7.67
C TRP A 128 -5.86 8.95 7.17
N ARG A 129 -6.15 9.89 8.07
CA ARG A 129 -5.99 11.32 7.80
C ARG A 129 -4.65 11.83 8.33
N GLY A 130 -3.91 12.53 7.49
CA GLY A 130 -2.57 13.00 7.83
C GLY A 130 -1.94 13.87 6.74
N SER A 131 -0.68 14.23 6.93
CA SER A 131 0.04 15.03 5.94
C SER A 131 0.30 14.20 4.68
N TRP A 132 -0.06 14.73 3.51
CA TRP A 132 0.30 14.18 2.20
C TRP A 132 1.81 13.92 2.06
N THR A 133 2.64 14.74 2.72
CA THR A 133 4.11 14.58 2.70
C THR A 133 4.57 13.29 3.38
N TRP A 134 3.80 12.72 4.31
CA TRP A 134 4.13 11.43 4.92
C TRP A 134 4.08 10.31 3.90
N GLU A 135 3.07 10.34 3.03
CA GLU A 135 2.86 9.33 2.01
C GLU A 135 3.77 9.54 0.80
N LEU A 136 3.95 10.80 0.34
CA LEU A 136 4.90 11.14 -0.72
C LEU A 136 6.33 10.68 -0.39
N ARG A 137 6.79 10.95 0.85
CA ARG A 137 8.09 10.49 1.34
C ARG A 137 8.16 8.97 1.43
N ARG A 138 7.08 8.29 1.84
CA ARG A 138 7.05 6.82 1.95
C ARG A 138 7.20 6.17 0.59
N GLU A 139 6.46 6.66 -0.41
CA GLU A 139 6.56 6.18 -1.78
C GLU A 139 7.97 6.41 -2.35
N ALA A 140 8.55 7.59 -2.14
CA ALA A 140 9.92 7.89 -2.57
C ALA A 140 10.98 6.98 -1.91
N VAL A 141 10.84 6.64 -0.62
CA VAL A 141 11.70 5.63 0.04
C VAL A 141 11.55 4.28 -0.67
N SER A 142 10.33 3.93 -1.06
CA SER A 142 10.03 2.71 -1.80
C SER A 142 10.76 2.67 -3.15
N ILE A 143 10.74 3.76 -3.92
CA ILE A 143 11.49 3.91 -5.18
C ILE A 143 12.99 3.69 -4.96
N VAL A 144 13.57 4.28 -3.91
CA VAL A 144 15.00 4.12 -3.59
C VAL A 144 15.33 2.65 -3.26
N LEU A 145 14.54 2.00 -2.41
CA LEU A 145 14.76 0.61 -2.01
C LEU A 145 14.61 -0.37 -3.17
N ALA A 146 13.57 -0.21 -3.98
CA ALA A 146 13.32 -1.03 -5.15
C ALA A 146 14.40 -0.82 -6.23
N GLY A 147 14.81 0.43 -6.46
CA GLY A 147 15.89 0.73 -7.39
C GLY A 147 17.22 0.10 -6.97
N ARG A 148 17.54 0.12 -5.67
CA ARG A 148 18.72 -0.60 -5.11
C ARG A 148 18.59 -2.11 -5.31
N ALA A 149 17.41 -2.68 -5.04
CA ALA A 149 17.15 -4.12 -5.23
C ALA A 149 17.32 -4.56 -6.69
N ASN A 150 16.98 -3.69 -7.64
CA ASN A 150 17.12 -3.95 -9.08
C ASN A 150 18.49 -3.50 -9.66
N GLY A 151 19.45 -3.13 -8.81
CA GLY A 151 20.80 -2.75 -9.25
C GLY A 151 20.88 -1.44 -10.05
N ARG A 152 19.90 -0.54 -9.89
CA ARG A 152 19.93 0.79 -10.53
C ARG A 152 21.04 1.66 -9.96
N SER A 153 21.59 2.51 -10.81
CA SER A 153 22.57 3.51 -10.38
C SER A 153 21.94 4.54 -9.45
N ALA A 154 22.71 5.11 -8.52
CA ALA A 154 22.23 6.18 -7.63
C ALA A 154 21.70 7.40 -8.41
N SER A 155 22.32 7.74 -9.55
CA SER A 155 21.83 8.81 -10.43
C SER A 155 20.48 8.50 -11.05
N SER A 156 20.24 7.25 -11.46
CA SER A 156 18.94 6.82 -12.01
C SER A 156 17.88 6.87 -10.93
N ILE A 157 18.16 6.35 -9.74
CA ILE A 157 17.23 6.39 -8.60
C ILE A 157 16.86 7.83 -8.24
N ASN A 158 17.84 8.74 -8.21
CA ASN A 158 17.59 10.15 -7.93
C ASN A 158 16.70 10.79 -9.01
N ALA A 159 16.90 10.42 -10.28
CA ALA A 159 16.04 10.87 -11.37
C ALA A 159 14.62 10.30 -11.26
N ASP A 160 14.48 9.02 -10.89
CA ASP A 160 13.17 8.37 -10.71
C ASP A 160 12.36 9.06 -9.59
N VAL A 161 13.00 9.38 -8.46
CA VAL A 161 12.36 10.13 -7.36
C VAL A 161 11.98 11.55 -7.80
N ASP A 162 12.86 12.24 -8.54
CA ASP A 162 12.56 13.58 -9.05
C ASP A 162 11.40 13.56 -10.05
N THR A 163 11.34 12.55 -10.95
CA THR A 163 10.24 12.35 -11.90
C THR A 163 8.93 12.11 -11.17
N PHE A 164 8.92 11.19 -10.18
CA PHE A 164 7.76 10.91 -9.35
C PHE A 164 7.20 12.18 -8.69
N VAL A 165 8.06 12.97 -8.03
CA VAL A 165 7.64 14.20 -7.35
C VAL A 165 7.16 15.27 -8.33
N ALA A 166 7.80 15.39 -9.51
CA ALA A 166 7.39 16.33 -10.54
C ALA A 166 5.99 16.01 -11.08
N GLU A 167 5.72 14.73 -11.39
CA GLU A 167 4.40 14.29 -11.85
C GLU A 167 3.34 14.45 -10.77
N TYR A 168 3.66 14.10 -9.52
CA TYR A 168 2.76 14.35 -8.39
C TYR A 168 2.36 15.84 -8.32
N ALA A 169 3.33 16.75 -8.31
CA ALA A 169 3.06 18.18 -8.24
C ALA A 169 2.28 18.70 -9.47
N GLN A 170 2.63 18.23 -10.67
CA GLN A 170 1.92 18.59 -11.90
C GLN A 170 0.45 18.19 -11.88
N TRP A 171 0.14 17.00 -11.34
CA TRP A 171 -1.23 16.50 -11.29
C TRP A 171 -2.04 17.14 -10.16
N ILE A 172 -1.42 17.46 -9.03
CA ILE A 172 -2.04 18.30 -8.01
C ILE A 172 -2.43 19.68 -8.58
N ASP A 173 -1.51 20.36 -9.28
CA ASP A 173 -1.80 21.65 -9.96
C ASP A 173 -2.94 21.50 -10.98
N LYS A 174 -2.98 20.39 -11.72
CA LYS A 174 -4.04 20.11 -12.69
C LYS A 174 -5.42 19.94 -12.06
N PHE A 175 -5.50 19.39 -10.85
CA PHE A 175 -6.77 19.21 -10.13
C PHE A 175 -7.18 20.45 -9.34
N HIS A 176 -6.25 21.38 -9.08
CA HIS A 176 -6.43 22.58 -8.25
C HIS A 176 -7.83 23.22 -8.38
N GLY A 177 -8.61 23.11 -7.31
CA GLY A 177 -9.90 23.76 -7.12
C GLY A 177 -10.99 23.31 -8.10
N THR A 178 -10.83 22.13 -8.70
CA THR A 178 -11.79 21.50 -9.61
C THR A 178 -12.26 20.15 -9.08
N ASP A 179 -13.22 19.53 -9.76
CA ASP A 179 -13.71 18.17 -9.51
C ASP A 179 -13.20 17.15 -10.55
N ASN A 180 -12.16 17.51 -11.32
CA ASN A 180 -11.68 16.70 -12.45
C ASN A 180 -11.08 15.35 -12.01
N GLU A 181 -10.57 15.26 -10.79
CA GLU A 181 -10.10 14.03 -10.14
C GLU A 181 -11.23 13.03 -9.86
N LEU A 182 -12.49 13.47 -9.85
CA LEU A 182 -13.64 12.58 -9.73
C LEU A 182 -13.82 11.67 -10.95
N ASP A 183 -13.45 12.14 -12.14
CA ASP A 183 -13.60 11.40 -13.40
C ASP A 183 -12.27 10.84 -13.93
N TRP A 184 -11.14 11.26 -13.36
CA TRP A 184 -9.83 10.85 -13.85
C TRP A 184 -9.45 9.43 -13.43
N ARG A 185 -8.74 8.72 -14.33
CA ARG A 185 -8.15 7.39 -14.12
C ARG A 185 -7.07 7.06 -15.15
N LEU A 186 -6.21 6.10 -14.80
CA LEU A 186 -5.26 5.47 -15.73
C LEU A 186 -5.90 4.25 -16.38
N THR A 187 -6.00 4.26 -17.70
CA THR A 187 -6.61 3.19 -18.53
C THR A 187 -5.68 2.88 -19.71
N ALA A 188 -6.05 1.91 -20.54
CA ALA A 188 -5.28 1.59 -21.75
C ALA A 188 -5.07 2.78 -22.71
N SER A 189 -5.90 3.84 -22.62
CA SER A 189 -5.80 5.01 -23.50
C SER A 189 -4.71 6.02 -23.11
N ASN A 190 -4.22 5.97 -21.87
CA ASN A 190 -3.30 6.96 -21.31
C ASN A 190 -2.18 6.33 -20.46
N THR A 191 -1.93 5.03 -20.62
CA THR A 191 -0.83 4.29 -20.00
C THR A 191 0.07 3.67 -21.07
N SER A 192 1.31 3.37 -20.69
CA SER A 192 2.30 2.68 -21.51
C SER A 192 3.03 1.62 -20.68
N ASP A 193 3.89 0.84 -21.35
CA ASP A 193 4.79 -0.14 -20.74
C ASP A 193 4.09 -1.07 -19.72
N LEU A 194 4.57 -1.10 -18.47
CA LEU A 194 4.13 -2.05 -17.46
C LEU A 194 2.66 -1.81 -17.05
N SER A 195 2.25 -0.56 -16.85
CA SER A 195 0.87 -0.23 -16.50
C SER A 195 -0.11 -0.69 -17.59
N ALA A 196 0.23 -0.46 -18.86
CA ALA A 196 -0.59 -0.92 -19.99
C ALA A 196 -0.60 -2.46 -20.12
N ALA A 197 0.54 -3.12 -19.85
CA ALA A 197 0.63 -4.57 -19.85
C ALA A 197 -0.25 -5.19 -18.74
N LEU A 198 -0.17 -4.67 -17.51
CA LEU A 198 -1.01 -5.14 -16.40
C LEU A 198 -2.50 -4.92 -16.67
N ILE A 199 -2.87 -3.80 -17.30
CA ILE A 199 -4.26 -3.56 -17.76
C ILE A 199 -4.70 -4.62 -18.78
N ALA A 200 -3.83 -4.96 -19.75
CA ALA A 200 -4.14 -5.98 -20.74
C ALA A 200 -4.26 -7.39 -20.12
N ASP A 201 -3.41 -7.72 -19.14
CA ASP A 201 -3.47 -8.98 -18.40
C ASP A 201 -4.75 -9.07 -17.56
N SER A 202 -5.10 -7.99 -16.84
CA SER A 202 -6.38 -7.84 -16.12
C SER A 202 -7.58 -8.07 -17.05
N ALA A 203 -7.55 -7.52 -18.27
CA ALA A 203 -8.62 -7.71 -19.25
C ALA A 203 -8.74 -9.16 -19.76
N ALA A 204 -7.62 -9.90 -19.78
CA ALA A 204 -7.59 -11.31 -20.17
C ALA A 204 -8.03 -12.25 -19.04
N ASP A 205 -7.96 -11.80 -17.79
CA ASP A 205 -8.33 -12.58 -16.62
C ASP A 205 -9.88 -12.69 -16.48
N SER A 206 -10.33 -13.68 -15.72
CA SER A 206 -11.77 -13.96 -15.60
C SER A 206 -12.17 -14.55 -14.26
N ARG A 207 -13.43 -14.28 -13.84
CA ARG A 207 -14.05 -14.90 -12.67
C ARG A 207 -13.97 -16.42 -12.71
N LYS A 208 -14.28 -17.02 -13.86
CA LYS A 208 -14.13 -18.46 -14.06
C LYS A 208 -12.69 -18.92 -13.84
N GLY A 209 -11.70 -18.17 -14.35
CA GLY A 209 -10.28 -18.43 -14.11
C GLY A 209 -9.93 -18.44 -12.62
N LEU A 210 -10.32 -17.40 -11.87
CA LEU A 210 -10.14 -17.34 -10.42
C LEU A 210 -10.79 -18.54 -9.71
N LEU A 211 -12.05 -18.84 -10.03
CA LEU A 211 -12.78 -19.96 -9.45
C LEU A 211 -12.09 -21.29 -9.76
N ASP A 212 -11.68 -21.52 -11.00
CA ASP A 212 -10.99 -22.74 -11.40
C ASP A 212 -9.63 -22.87 -10.70
N ARG A 213 -8.94 -21.76 -10.40
CA ARG A 213 -7.71 -21.77 -9.59
C ARG A 213 -7.99 -22.21 -8.16
N ARG A 214 -9.05 -21.69 -7.51
CA ARG A 214 -9.27 -21.81 -6.06
C ARG A 214 -10.31 -22.85 -5.60
N THR A 215 -11.18 -23.29 -6.49
CA THR A 215 -12.37 -24.07 -6.15
C THR A 215 -12.58 -25.26 -7.08
N VAL A 216 -13.43 -26.19 -6.68
CA VAL A 216 -13.84 -27.35 -7.48
C VAL A 216 -15.35 -27.55 -7.35
N VAL A 217 -16.00 -28.01 -8.41
CA VAL A 217 -17.42 -28.39 -8.38
C VAL A 217 -17.52 -29.84 -7.92
N GLY A 218 -18.07 -30.05 -6.73
CA GLY A 218 -18.38 -31.36 -6.18
C GLY A 218 -19.85 -31.75 -6.37
N THR A 219 -20.25 -32.85 -5.73
CA THR A 219 -21.64 -33.35 -5.78
C THR A 219 -22.65 -32.42 -5.10
N SER A 220 -22.21 -31.61 -4.15
CA SER A 220 -23.05 -30.69 -3.36
C SER A 220 -22.87 -29.23 -3.77
N GLY A 221 -22.31 -28.97 -4.95
CA GLY A 221 -21.98 -27.64 -5.44
C GLY A 221 -20.48 -27.33 -5.37
N ARG A 222 -20.14 -26.06 -5.59
CA ARG A 222 -18.76 -25.58 -5.61
C ARG A 222 -18.22 -25.40 -4.19
N VAL A 223 -16.98 -25.82 -3.96
CA VAL A 223 -16.25 -25.69 -2.68
C VAL A 223 -14.79 -25.30 -2.94
N PHE A 224 -14.09 -24.79 -1.94
CA PHE A 224 -12.65 -24.52 -2.07
C PHE A 224 -11.87 -25.82 -2.28
N LYS A 225 -10.82 -25.76 -3.10
CA LYS A 225 -9.87 -26.87 -3.25
C LYS A 225 -9.10 -27.09 -1.95
N ALA A 226 -8.55 -28.29 -1.81
CA ALA A 226 -7.44 -28.50 -0.89
C ALA A 226 -6.23 -27.71 -1.43
N ASP A 227 -5.85 -26.66 -0.71
CA ASP A 227 -4.77 -25.75 -1.05
C ASP A 227 -3.97 -25.48 0.22
N PRO A 228 -2.62 -25.56 0.21
CA PRO A 228 -1.79 -25.33 1.39
C PRO A 228 -2.02 -23.97 2.07
N THR A 229 -2.63 -23.03 1.34
CA THR A 229 -2.91 -21.69 1.79
C THR A 229 -4.37 -21.44 2.16
N LEU A 230 -5.24 -22.46 2.08
CA LEU A 230 -6.64 -22.43 2.46
C LEU A 230 -6.94 -23.47 3.54
N GLN A 231 -7.03 -23.01 4.78
CA GLN A 231 -7.28 -23.86 5.93
C GLN A 231 -8.79 -23.93 6.25
N THR A 232 -9.27 -25.11 6.65
CA THR A 232 -10.63 -25.28 7.20
C THR A 232 -10.80 -24.45 8.47
N VAL A 233 -12.00 -23.90 8.68
CA VAL A 233 -12.34 -23.18 9.91
C VAL A 233 -13.25 -24.03 10.81
N PRO A 234 -13.22 -23.84 12.14
CA PRO A 234 -14.18 -24.47 13.06
C PRO A 234 -15.63 -24.09 12.74
N ALA A 235 -16.58 -24.95 13.14
CA ALA A 235 -18.02 -24.72 12.91
C ALA A 235 -18.52 -23.39 13.48
N ALA A 236 -18.05 -23.00 14.67
CA ALA A 236 -18.38 -21.71 15.29
C ALA A 236 -17.91 -20.52 14.44
N THR A 237 -16.68 -20.59 13.89
CA THR A 237 -16.15 -19.56 12.98
C THR A 237 -16.96 -19.52 11.68
N ARG A 238 -17.36 -20.67 11.13
CA ARG A 238 -18.26 -20.70 9.96
C ARG A 238 -19.58 -20.00 10.22
N THR A 239 -20.22 -20.26 11.37
CA THR A 239 -21.46 -19.57 11.75
C THR A 239 -21.25 -18.06 11.83
N ASN A 240 -20.17 -17.60 12.46
CA ASN A 240 -19.84 -16.18 12.55
C ASN A 240 -19.59 -15.55 11.17
N LEU A 241 -18.95 -16.26 10.25
CA LEU A 241 -18.73 -15.79 8.88
C LEU A 241 -20.05 -15.66 8.11
N ILE A 242 -20.98 -16.61 8.26
CA ILE A 242 -22.31 -16.52 7.65
C ILE A 242 -23.05 -15.28 8.17
N SER A 243 -23.01 -15.03 9.49
CA SER A 243 -23.59 -13.82 10.09
C SER A 243 -22.91 -12.55 9.60
N ALA A 244 -21.58 -12.55 9.43
CA ALA A 244 -20.83 -11.42 8.89
C ALA A 244 -21.22 -11.12 7.44
N ILE A 245 -21.42 -12.16 6.61
CA ILE A 245 -21.92 -12.03 5.22
C ILE A 245 -23.35 -11.47 5.19
N ALA A 246 -24.20 -11.81 6.15
CA ALA A 246 -25.51 -11.17 6.23
C ALA A 246 -25.40 -9.68 6.64
N ALA A 247 -24.52 -9.37 7.59
CA ALA A 247 -24.36 -8.02 8.13
C ALA A 247 -23.68 -7.04 7.16
N TYR A 248 -22.61 -7.43 6.46
CA TYR A 248 -21.86 -6.50 5.61
C TYR A 248 -22.70 -5.92 4.46
N ARG A 249 -23.77 -6.62 4.05
CA ARG A 249 -24.69 -6.17 3.00
C ARG A 249 -25.38 -4.84 3.32
N THR A 250 -25.47 -4.45 4.59
CA THR A 250 -25.99 -3.12 4.97
C THR A 250 -24.94 -2.02 4.90
N THR A 251 -23.68 -2.38 4.68
CA THR A 251 -22.52 -1.48 4.69
C THR A 251 -21.86 -1.34 3.32
N ALA A 252 -21.99 -2.35 2.44
CA ALA A 252 -21.44 -2.31 1.08
C ALA A 252 -22.12 -1.27 0.19
N SER A 253 -21.40 -0.69 -0.77
CA SER A 253 -21.93 0.34 -1.67
C SER A 253 -22.88 -0.23 -2.71
N GLY A 254 -22.56 -1.39 -3.27
CA GLY A 254 -23.42 -2.20 -4.14
C GLY A 254 -23.54 -3.61 -3.57
N PRO A 255 -24.34 -3.84 -2.51
CA PRO A 255 -24.35 -5.10 -1.77
C PRO A 255 -24.90 -6.26 -2.59
N LEU A 256 -24.43 -7.48 -2.29
CA LEU A 256 -25.07 -8.70 -2.78
C LEU A 256 -26.55 -8.74 -2.37
N SER A 257 -27.38 -9.25 -3.26
CA SER A 257 -28.74 -9.68 -2.98
C SER A 257 -28.76 -10.85 -1.98
N SER A 258 -29.94 -11.17 -1.46
CA SER A 258 -30.07 -12.30 -0.51
C SER A 258 -29.81 -13.66 -1.17
N SER A 259 -30.04 -13.78 -2.48
CA SER A 259 -29.74 -14.98 -3.26
C SER A 259 -28.25 -15.14 -3.53
N GLU A 260 -27.54 -14.05 -3.82
CA GLU A 260 -26.08 -14.06 -4.03
C GLU A 260 -25.32 -14.27 -2.71
N ALA A 261 -25.87 -13.82 -1.57
CA ALA A 261 -25.21 -13.93 -0.27
C ALA A 261 -25.23 -15.35 0.36
N VAL A 262 -25.66 -16.38 -0.38
CA VAL A 262 -25.70 -17.76 0.11
C VAL A 262 -24.27 -18.32 0.20
N VAL A 263 -23.82 -18.59 1.42
CA VAL A 263 -22.47 -19.11 1.69
C VAL A 263 -22.36 -20.60 1.36
N LYS A 264 -21.49 -20.92 0.39
CA LYS A 264 -21.21 -22.29 -0.07
C LYS A 264 -20.08 -22.92 0.75
N ASP A 265 -18.94 -22.25 0.85
CA ASP A 265 -17.79 -22.72 1.61
C ASP A 265 -17.00 -21.57 2.24
N VAL A 266 -16.22 -21.87 3.29
CA VAL A 266 -15.40 -20.90 4.00
C VAL A 266 -14.02 -21.46 4.35
N ARG A 267 -12.99 -20.63 4.21
CA ARG A 267 -11.61 -20.98 4.54
C ARG A 267 -10.90 -19.81 5.22
N ARG A 268 -9.95 -20.12 6.11
CA ARG A 268 -8.91 -19.17 6.51
C ARG A 268 -7.86 -19.12 5.40
N ARG A 269 -7.50 -17.93 4.95
CA ARG A 269 -6.44 -17.68 3.96
C ARG A 269 -5.12 -17.41 4.70
N LEU A 270 -4.09 -18.19 4.38
CA LEU A 270 -2.75 -18.12 4.98
C LEU A 270 -1.73 -17.51 4.00
N ASN A 271 -0.59 -17.02 4.46
CA ASN A 271 0.52 -16.55 3.62
C ASN A 271 0.11 -15.52 2.56
N ALA A 272 -0.61 -14.46 2.96
CA ALA A 272 -1.12 -13.45 2.05
C ALA A 272 -0.69 -12.04 2.47
N GLY A 273 0.02 -11.34 1.59
CA GLY A 273 0.58 -10.01 1.87
C GLY A 273 1.89 -10.05 2.68
N THR A 274 2.43 -8.88 3.00
CA THR A 274 3.63 -8.74 3.87
C THR A 274 3.24 -8.11 5.21
N GLY A 275 2.65 -6.92 5.18
CA GLY A 275 2.19 -6.19 6.38
C GLY A 275 0.92 -6.77 7.04
N SER A 276 0.17 -7.61 6.33
CA SER A 276 -1.06 -8.25 6.84
C SER A 276 -0.85 -9.59 7.53
N LEU A 277 0.37 -10.14 7.50
CA LEU A 277 0.68 -11.40 8.19
C LEU A 277 0.52 -11.21 9.71
N GLY A 278 -0.11 -12.19 10.37
CA GLY A 278 -0.52 -12.11 11.77
C GLY A 278 -1.93 -11.60 11.99
N ARG A 279 -2.62 -11.13 10.95
CA ARG A 279 -4.04 -10.75 10.99
C ARG A 279 -4.91 -11.88 10.45
N TRP A 280 -6.16 -11.98 10.89
CA TRP A 280 -7.12 -12.90 10.27
C TRP A 280 -7.45 -12.50 8.83
N ARG A 281 -7.52 -13.50 7.95
CA ARG A 281 -8.02 -13.36 6.58
C ARG A 281 -8.87 -14.58 6.27
N TRP A 282 -10.11 -14.36 5.82
CA TRP A 282 -11.03 -15.44 5.46
C TRP A 282 -11.51 -15.27 4.02
N TYR A 283 -11.62 -16.38 3.31
CA TYR A 283 -12.30 -16.49 2.02
C TYR A 283 -13.65 -17.14 2.24
N VAL A 284 -14.69 -16.49 1.73
CA VAL A 284 -16.07 -16.97 1.78
C VAL A 284 -16.57 -17.09 0.35
N LEU A 285 -16.81 -18.32 -0.08
CA LEU A 285 -17.40 -18.61 -1.38
C LEU A 285 -18.91 -18.44 -1.28
N VAL A 286 -19.47 -17.58 -2.13
CA VAL A 286 -20.91 -17.27 -2.18
C VAL A 286 -21.48 -17.51 -3.58
N GLU A 287 -22.80 -17.63 -3.67
CA GLU A 287 -23.52 -17.74 -4.94
C GLU A 287 -23.26 -16.53 -5.84
N GLY A 288 -23.21 -16.77 -7.15
CA GLY A 288 -23.16 -15.73 -8.17
C GLY A 288 -24.52 -15.12 -8.47
N ASP A 289 -24.54 -14.31 -9.53
CA ASP A 289 -25.74 -13.61 -10.02
C ASP A 289 -26.81 -14.62 -10.52
N THR A 290 -26.37 -15.82 -10.93
CA THR A 290 -27.22 -16.93 -11.34
C THR A 290 -26.96 -18.17 -10.49
N THR A 291 -27.75 -19.24 -10.70
CA THR A 291 -27.51 -20.55 -10.07
C THR A 291 -26.44 -21.37 -10.79
N ALA A 292 -25.77 -20.81 -11.81
CA ALA A 292 -24.63 -21.44 -12.41
C ALA A 292 -23.46 -21.47 -11.40
N THR A 293 -22.50 -22.36 -11.64
CA THR A 293 -21.30 -22.41 -10.78
C THR A 293 -20.15 -21.59 -11.35
N GLY A 294 -20.33 -20.94 -12.51
CA GLY A 294 -19.27 -20.22 -13.22
C GLY A 294 -19.10 -18.76 -12.80
N ASP A 295 -20.09 -18.23 -12.08
CA ASP A 295 -20.27 -16.85 -11.67
C ASP A 295 -20.25 -16.67 -10.14
N ASP A 296 -20.04 -17.75 -9.38
CA ASP A 296 -19.78 -17.71 -7.94
C ASP A 296 -18.69 -16.68 -7.60
N ARG A 297 -18.82 -16.06 -6.42
CA ARG A 297 -17.89 -15.03 -5.96
C ARG A 297 -17.12 -15.49 -4.74
N ILE A 298 -15.88 -15.04 -4.62
CA ILE A 298 -15.08 -15.22 -3.41
C ILE A 298 -15.00 -13.87 -2.71
N LEU A 299 -15.59 -13.76 -1.53
CA LEU A 299 -15.43 -12.60 -0.67
C LEU A 299 -14.22 -12.80 0.25
N GLU A 300 -13.41 -11.75 0.36
CA GLU A 300 -12.30 -11.65 1.29
C GLU A 300 -12.71 -10.82 2.50
N LEU A 301 -12.58 -11.39 3.70
CA LEU A 301 -12.77 -10.69 4.96
C LEU A 301 -11.41 -10.57 5.64
N LYS A 302 -10.91 -9.35 5.82
CA LYS A 302 -9.59 -9.06 6.38
C LYS A 302 -9.75 -8.37 7.72
N GLN A 303 -9.11 -8.88 8.76
CA GLN A 303 -9.13 -8.27 10.08
C GLN A 303 -8.56 -6.86 10.02
N ALA A 304 -9.38 -5.90 10.45
CA ALA A 304 -8.97 -4.52 10.59
C ALA A 304 -8.28 -4.31 11.94
N VAL A 305 -7.19 -3.54 11.90
CA VAL A 305 -6.45 -3.09 13.08
C VAL A 305 -6.27 -1.58 13.03
N ASP A 306 -5.70 -1.02 14.09
CA ASP A 306 -5.31 0.38 14.09
C ASP A 306 -4.25 0.63 13.00
N PRO A 307 -4.45 1.66 12.16
CA PRO A 307 -3.56 1.91 11.04
C PRO A 307 -2.25 2.56 11.50
N ALA A 308 -1.16 2.28 10.80
CA ALA A 308 0.16 2.78 11.14
C ALA A 308 0.28 4.32 11.35
N PRO A 309 -0.39 5.19 10.56
CA PRO A 309 -0.33 6.64 10.75
C PRO A 309 -1.06 7.15 12.01
N LYS A 310 -1.96 6.36 12.62
CA LYS A 310 -2.79 6.79 13.75
C LYS A 310 -1.96 7.36 14.91
N GLN A 311 -0.77 6.84 15.15
CA GLN A 311 0.11 7.31 16.23
C GLN A 311 0.57 8.77 16.06
N LEU A 312 0.64 9.29 14.83
CA LEU A 312 1.02 10.68 14.56
C LEU A 312 -0.18 11.63 14.58
N ALA A 313 -1.38 11.11 14.28
CA ALA A 313 -2.60 11.89 14.20
C ALA A 313 -3.78 11.15 14.86
N PRO A 314 -3.74 10.92 16.19
CA PRO A 314 -4.67 10.01 16.88
C PRO A 314 -6.13 10.45 16.84
N THR A 315 -6.40 11.72 16.58
CA THR A 315 -7.73 12.32 16.57
C THR A 315 -8.20 12.75 15.18
N ALA A 316 -7.50 12.36 14.11
CA ALA A 316 -7.80 12.86 12.77
C ALA A 316 -9.12 12.32 12.19
N THR A 317 -9.59 11.16 12.66
CA THR A 317 -10.92 10.64 12.35
C THR A 317 -11.42 9.74 13.48
N THR A 318 -12.74 9.57 13.56
CA THR A 318 -13.40 8.64 14.49
C THR A 318 -13.71 7.29 13.84
N LEU A 319 -13.41 7.11 12.55
CA LEU A 319 -13.61 5.86 11.84
C LEU A 319 -12.65 4.78 12.34
N THR A 320 -13.17 3.59 12.61
CA THR A 320 -12.41 2.47 13.19
C THR A 320 -12.81 1.14 12.55
N GLY A 321 -12.09 0.07 12.90
CA GLY A 321 -12.38 -1.28 12.41
C GLY A 321 -12.41 -1.35 10.88
N GLY A 322 -13.25 -2.25 10.34
CA GLY A 322 -13.36 -2.44 8.89
C GLY A 322 -14.00 -1.27 8.15
N GLN A 323 -14.74 -0.40 8.85
CA GLN A 323 -15.42 0.75 8.24
C GLN A 323 -14.42 1.72 7.60
N ARG A 324 -13.32 1.99 8.30
CA ARG A 324 -12.27 2.91 7.85
C ARG A 324 -11.65 2.52 6.49
N PRO A 325 -10.99 1.35 6.34
CA PRO A 325 -10.37 0.98 5.07
C PRO A 325 -11.39 0.80 3.95
N ALA A 326 -12.62 0.35 4.26
CA ALA A 326 -13.69 0.19 3.28
C ALA A 326 -14.17 1.54 2.71
N LEU A 327 -14.36 2.55 3.55
CA LEU A 327 -14.71 3.90 3.08
C LEU A 327 -13.53 4.58 2.39
N ALA A 328 -12.32 4.44 2.93
CA ALA A 328 -11.12 4.98 2.31
C ALA A 328 -10.89 4.43 0.90
N LEU A 329 -11.17 3.16 0.64
CA LEU A 329 -11.10 2.59 -0.71
C LEU A 329 -12.06 3.31 -1.68
N ARG A 330 -13.28 3.61 -1.24
CA ARG A 330 -14.27 4.35 -2.06
C ARG A 330 -13.87 5.79 -2.34
N TRP A 331 -13.10 6.39 -1.44
CA TRP A 331 -12.67 7.78 -1.55
C TRP A 331 -11.37 7.95 -2.31
N LEU A 332 -10.41 7.05 -2.13
CA LEU A 332 -9.07 7.15 -2.69
C LEU A 332 -8.94 6.49 -4.07
N VAL A 333 -9.85 5.58 -4.43
CA VAL A 333 -9.81 4.84 -5.70
C VAL A 333 -11.09 5.09 -6.49
N ASN A 334 -10.93 5.68 -7.67
CA ASN A 334 -12.05 5.87 -8.60
C ASN A 334 -12.59 4.53 -9.08
N GLU A 335 -13.91 4.40 -9.25
CA GLU A 335 -14.56 3.13 -9.67
C GLU A 335 -14.17 1.90 -8.83
N SER A 336 -13.88 2.08 -7.53
CA SER A 336 -13.52 0.99 -6.62
C SER A 336 -14.56 -0.13 -6.50
N ASP A 337 -14.16 -1.31 -6.02
CA ASP A 337 -15.02 -2.50 -5.87
C ASP A 337 -16.36 -2.16 -5.15
N PRO A 338 -17.52 -2.30 -5.82
CA PRO A 338 -18.83 -1.99 -5.24
C PRO A 338 -19.22 -2.94 -4.10
N LEU A 339 -18.59 -4.12 -4.00
CA LEU A 339 -18.83 -5.07 -2.91
C LEU A 339 -18.05 -4.72 -1.63
N THR A 340 -17.19 -3.71 -1.69
CA THR A 340 -16.44 -3.24 -0.52
C THR A 340 -17.41 -2.80 0.58
N GLY A 341 -17.26 -3.37 1.77
CA GLY A 341 -18.03 -3.05 2.98
C GLY A 341 -17.28 -3.49 4.24
N TRP A 342 -17.98 -3.59 5.36
CA TRP A 342 -17.39 -4.01 6.64
C TRP A 342 -18.38 -4.80 7.50
N ALA A 343 -17.85 -5.63 8.39
CA ALA A 343 -18.64 -6.40 9.34
C ALA A 343 -17.78 -6.80 10.54
N SER A 344 -18.29 -7.73 11.36
CA SER A 344 -17.52 -8.41 12.39
C SER A 344 -17.69 -9.91 12.29
N VAL A 345 -16.59 -10.66 12.40
CA VAL A 345 -16.60 -12.12 12.56
C VAL A 345 -16.49 -12.43 14.04
N GLY A 346 -17.63 -12.64 14.70
CA GLY A 346 -17.68 -12.62 16.16
C GLY A 346 -17.31 -11.22 16.68
N THR A 347 -16.21 -11.12 17.44
CA THR A 347 -15.69 -9.83 17.95
C THR A 347 -14.62 -9.21 17.05
N VAL A 348 -14.20 -9.88 15.97
CA VAL A 348 -13.11 -9.42 15.09
C VAL A 348 -13.68 -8.47 14.04
N PRO A 349 -13.37 -7.17 14.05
CA PRO A 349 -13.81 -6.25 13.00
C PRO A 349 -13.09 -6.57 11.69
N VAL A 350 -13.81 -6.57 10.57
CA VAL A 350 -13.28 -6.90 9.25
C VAL A 350 -13.73 -5.91 8.18
N SER A 351 -12.83 -5.59 7.26
CA SER A 351 -13.22 -5.11 5.93
C SER A 351 -13.62 -6.32 5.07
N VAL A 352 -14.58 -6.13 4.18
CA VAL A 352 -15.11 -7.14 3.27
C VAL A 352 -15.02 -6.60 1.85
N ARG A 353 -14.51 -7.38 0.90
CA ARG A 353 -14.46 -7.05 -0.54
C ARG A 353 -14.51 -8.31 -1.39
N GLU A 354 -14.79 -8.21 -2.68
CA GLU A 354 -14.56 -9.34 -3.59
C GLU A 354 -13.05 -9.59 -3.69
N LYS A 355 -12.61 -10.86 -3.65
CA LYS A 355 -11.29 -11.18 -4.17
C LYS A 355 -11.37 -11.02 -5.67
N SER A 356 -10.91 -9.86 -6.15
CA SER A 356 -11.01 -9.52 -7.58
C SER A 356 -10.44 -10.65 -8.45
N PRO A 357 -11.21 -11.10 -9.46
CA PRO A 357 -10.72 -11.97 -10.52
C PRO A 357 -9.80 -11.32 -11.54
N PHE A 358 -9.67 -9.99 -11.51
CA PHE A 358 -8.97 -9.20 -12.52
C PHE A 358 -7.73 -8.47 -11.94
N ALA A 359 -7.50 -8.59 -10.62
CA ALA A 359 -6.39 -7.92 -9.96
C ALA A 359 -5.04 -8.47 -10.42
N GLU A 360 -4.25 -7.60 -11.03
CA GLU A 360 -2.84 -7.78 -11.41
C GLU A 360 -1.99 -6.76 -10.65
N ASP A 361 -1.08 -7.23 -9.78
CA ASP A 361 -0.25 -6.35 -8.97
C ASP A 361 1.07 -6.03 -9.69
N LEU A 362 1.55 -4.79 -9.61
CA LEU A 362 2.94 -4.50 -9.97
C LEU A 362 3.86 -5.28 -9.03
N THR A 363 4.92 -5.90 -9.57
CA THR A 363 6.05 -6.38 -8.77
C THR A 363 7.31 -5.63 -9.14
N ILE A 364 8.21 -5.39 -8.19
CA ILE A 364 9.46 -4.69 -8.52
C ILE A 364 10.33 -5.50 -9.49
N ALA A 365 10.11 -6.81 -9.60
CA ALA A 365 10.82 -7.67 -10.55
C ALA A 365 10.44 -7.37 -12.01
N ASP A 366 9.24 -6.83 -12.25
CA ASP A 366 8.74 -6.51 -13.61
C ASP A 366 9.29 -5.19 -14.15
N LEU A 367 9.91 -4.37 -13.28
CA LEU A 367 10.57 -3.11 -13.62
C LEU A 367 11.92 -3.37 -14.32
N SER A 368 11.82 -3.87 -15.55
CA SER A 368 12.91 -4.51 -16.30
C SER A 368 13.80 -3.57 -17.11
N SER A 369 13.37 -2.32 -17.34
CA SER A 369 14.10 -1.35 -18.17
C SER A 369 14.00 0.08 -17.63
N SER A 370 14.92 0.97 -18.01
CA SER A 370 14.86 2.37 -17.60
C SER A 370 13.58 3.09 -18.04
N THR A 371 13.03 2.76 -19.21
CA THR A 371 11.78 3.32 -19.70
C THR A 371 10.60 2.84 -18.87
N THR A 372 10.54 1.54 -18.58
CA THR A 372 9.51 0.96 -17.71
C THR A 372 9.54 1.58 -16.32
N TRP A 373 10.73 1.83 -15.78
CA TRP A 373 10.88 2.56 -14.51
C TRP A 373 10.34 3.98 -14.59
N ASP A 374 10.73 4.76 -15.59
CA ASP A 374 10.27 6.15 -15.75
C ASP A 374 8.75 6.20 -15.88
N ASP A 375 8.15 5.40 -16.76
CA ASP A 375 6.70 5.35 -16.96
C ASP A 375 5.96 4.93 -15.68
N SER A 376 6.44 3.90 -14.97
CA SER A 376 5.82 3.46 -13.71
C SER A 376 5.88 4.53 -12.62
N VAL A 377 7.02 5.20 -12.40
CA VAL A 377 7.10 6.23 -11.36
C VAL A 377 6.28 7.48 -11.72
N ARG A 378 6.11 7.78 -13.01
CA ARG A 378 5.16 8.81 -13.46
C ARG A 378 3.75 8.42 -13.08
N ASP A 379 3.28 7.26 -13.53
CA ASP A 379 1.90 6.79 -13.29
C ASP A 379 1.57 6.74 -11.79
N ILE A 380 2.51 6.30 -10.95
CA ILE A 380 2.34 6.28 -9.49
C ILE A 380 2.25 7.71 -8.92
N GLY A 381 3.03 8.67 -9.42
CA GLY A 381 2.89 10.08 -9.08
C GLY A 381 1.50 10.63 -9.39
N ARG A 382 0.94 10.25 -10.54
CA ARG A 382 -0.43 10.63 -10.98
C ARG A 382 -1.49 10.01 -10.09
N LEU A 383 -1.37 8.71 -9.79
CA LEU A 383 -2.30 7.99 -8.91
C LEU A 383 -2.32 8.60 -7.51
N LEU A 384 -1.15 8.88 -6.95
CA LEU A 384 -1.07 9.44 -5.60
C LEU A 384 -1.64 10.88 -5.55
N ALA A 385 -1.38 11.68 -6.59
CA ALA A 385 -1.98 13.00 -6.72
C ALA A 385 -3.51 12.92 -6.80
N ALA A 386 -4.05 12.03 -7.64
CA ALA A 386 -5.49 11.84 -7.76
C ALA A 386 -6.13 11.34 -6.46
N ALA A 387 -5.50 10.40 -5.75
CA ALA A 387 -6.01 9.89 -4.48
C ALA A 387 -6.06 10.98 -3.40
N HIS A 388 -4.98 11.76 -3.25
CA HIS A 388 -4.93 12.87 -2.29
C HIS A 388 -5.90 14.01 -2.64
N SER A 389 -6.24 14.18 -3.92
CA SER A 389 -7.21 15.19 -4.39
C SER A 389 -8.65 14.72 -4.17
N ARG A 390 -8.97 13.50 -4.61
CA ARG A 390 -10.35 12.96 -4.67
C ARG A 390 -11.04 12.82 -3.33
N ALA A 391 -10.29 12.48 -2.29
CA ALA A 391 -10.84 12.13 -0.98
C ALA A 391 -11.12 13.38 -0.12
N ASP A 392 -11.83 14.36 -0.66
CA ASP A 392 -11.99 15.69 -0.05
C ASP A 392 -13.44 16.19 0.04
N GLN A 393 -13.66 17.51 -0.02
CA GLN A 393 -14.99 18.13 0.06
C GLN A 393 -15.94 17.74 -1.09
N ASP A 394 -15.40 17.36 -2.25
CA ASP A 394 -16.20 17.08 -3.45
C ASP A 394 -16.80 15.66 -3.40
N LEU A 395 -16.39 14.86 -2.40
CA LEU A 395 -16.90 13.53 -2.15
C LEU A 395 -17.52 13.40 -0.75
N SER A 396 -18.79 12.97 -0.70
CA SER A 396 -19.51 12.88 0.56
C SER A 396 -18.91 11.86 1.55
N GLY A 397 -18.94 12.20 2.83
CA GLY A 397 -18.58 11.30 3.93
C GLY A 397 -17.09 11.28 4.29
N THR A 398 -16.21 11.95 3.54
CA THR A 398 -14.77 12.05 3.80
C THR A 398 -14.46 12.78 5.12
N GLY A 399 -15.34 13.70 5.52
CA GLY A 399 -15.13 14.58 6.68
C GLY A 399 -14.10 15.68 6.44
N LEU A 400 -13.69 15.90 5.19
CA LEU A 400 -12.95 17.09 4.76
C LEU A 400 -13.95 18.14 4.25
N ALA A 401 -13.70 19.39 4.58
CA ALA A 401 -14.57 20.53 4.26
C ALA A 401 -13.84 21.62 3.46
N TYR A 402 -12.76 21.22 2.79
CA TYR A 402 -11.91 22.06 1.97
C TYR A 402 -11.38 21.24 0.79
N SER A 403 -10.96 21.90 -0.30
CA SER A 403 -10.31 21.25 -1.45
C SER A 403 -8.89 20.82 -1.09
N ALA A 404 -8.64 19.52 -1.12
CA ALA A 404 -7.38 18.94 -0.67
C ALA A 404 -6.25 19.26 -1.65
N ASP A 405 -6.52 19.11 -2.94
CA ASP A 405 -5.64 19.45 -4.05
C ASP A 405 -5.21 20.93 -4.01
N ALA A 406 -6.13 21.89 -3.84
CA ALA A 406 -5.77 23.31 -3.74
C ALA A 406 -4.92 23.58 -2.49
N ALA A 407 -5.21 22.91 -1.37
CA ALA A 407 -4.42 23.06 -0.15
C ALA A 407 -3.00 22.48 -0.30
N ILE A 408 -2.84 21.37 -1.01
CA ILE A 408 -1.54 20.76 -1.32
C ILE A 408 -0.78 21.63 -2.32
N ASP A 409 -1.40 22.05 -3.42
CA ASP A 409 -0.77 22.87 -4.45
C ASP A 409 -0.21 24.17 -3.86
N ASN A 410 -1.02 24.88 -3.06
CA ASN A 410 -0.58 26.08 -2.34
C ASN A 410 0.59 25.82 -1.37
N ALA A 411 0.72 24.59 -0.85
CA ALA A 411 1.85 24.20 -0.01
C ALA A 411 3.13 23.98 -0.83
N ILE A 412 3.02 23.56 -2.10
CA ILE A 412 4.13 23.32 -3.03
C ILE A 412 4.65 24.66 -3.57
N THR A 413 5.39 25.37 -2.73
CA THR A 413 6.00 26.67 -3.11
C THR A 413 7.18 26.54 -4.08
N SER A 414 7.74 25.33 -4.25
CA SER A 414 8.84 25.05 -5.17
C SER A 414 8.91 23.55 -5.49
N VAL A 415 8.63 23.16 -6.74
CA VAL A 415 8.73 21.76 -7.20
C VAL A 415 10.16 21.23 -7.05
N SER A 416 11.17 22.02 -7.45
CA SER A 416 12.57 21.62 -7.32
C SER A 416 13.03 21.53 -5.87
N GLY A 417 12.46 22.37 -4.99
CA GLY A 417 12.68 22.28 -3.55
C GLY A 417 12.04 21.02 -2.95
N LEU A 418 10.83 20.65 -3.39
CA LEU A 418 10.14 19.44 -2.95
C LEU A 418 10.89 18.18 -3.44
N GLN A 419 11.38 18.18 -4.68
CA GLN A 419 12.24 17.12 -5.22
C GLN A 419 13.50 16.95 -4.36
N ALA A 420 14.22 18.04 -4.10
CA ALA A 420 15.43 18.02 -3.29
C ALA A 420 15.19 17.52 -1.86
N GLU A 421 14.12 17.99 -1.21
CA GLU A 421 13.72 17.55 0.13
C GLU A 421 13.36 16.06 0.16
N THR A 422 12.44 15.65 -0.72
CA THR A 422 11.94 14.27 -0.80
C THR A 422 13.07 13.29 -1.13
N ARG A 423 13.94 13.61 -2.09
CA ARG A 423 15.10 12.78 -2.43
C ARG A 423 16.09 12.64 -1.27
N ALA A 424 16.38 13.75 -0.57
CA ALA A 424 17.29 13.71 0.58
C ALA A 424 16.70 12.87 1.71
N PHE A 425 15.42 13.04 2.02
CA PHE A 425 14.70 12.21 2.98
C PHE A 425 14.71 10.74 2.56
N ALA A 426 14.28 10.44 1.33
CA ALA A 426 14.11 9.08 0.83
C ALA A 426 15.43 8.29 0.82
N THR A 427 16.51 8.92 0.38
CA THR A 427 17.84 8.30 0.37
C THR A 427 18.31 7.97 1.79
N SER A 428 18.21 8.95 2.70
CA SER A 428 18.64 8.81 4.10
C SER A 428 17.79 7.78 4.86
N PHE A 429 16.47 7.79 4.65
CA PHE A 429 15.57 6.85 5.30
C PHE A 429 15.72 5.43 4.73
N ALA A 430 15.98 5.27 3.42
CA ALA A 430 16.30 3.97 2.85
C ALA A 430 17.60 3.36 3.43
N ASP A 431 18.59 4.20 3.78
CA ASP A 431 19.78 3.74 4.51
C ASP A 431 19.43 3.27 5.92
N GLN A 432 18.55 4.01 6.62
CA GLN A 432 18.06 3.59 7.93
C GLN A 432 17.31 2.27 7.88
N VAL A 433 16.41 2.08 6.89
CA VAL A 433 15.69 0.82 6.69
C VAL A 433 16.67 -0.36 6.54
N ALA A 434 17.78 -0.17 5.81
CA ALA A 434 18.79 -1.20 5.65
C ALA A 434 19.46 -1.56 6.99
N LEU A 435 19.75 -0.56 7.83
CA LEU A 435 20.30 -0.77 9.18
C LEU A 435 19.29 -1.47 10.10
N ASP A 436 18.02 -1.07 10.07
CA ASP A 436 16.96 -1.66 10.87
C ASP A 436 16.71 -3.12 10.48
N TRP A 437 16.68 -3.41 9.18
CA TRP A 437 16.56 -4.75 8.65
C TRP A 437 17.74 -5.63 9.10
N GLN A 438 18.98 -5.12 9.06
CA GLN A 438 20.15 -5.85 9.57
C GLN A 438 20.03 -6.13 11.07
N ALA A 439 19.58 -5.15 11.87
CA ALA A 439 19.33 -5.35 13.29
C ALA A 439 18.25 -6.40 13.55
N TYR A 440 17.17 -6.40 12.75
CA TYR A 440 16.11 -7.41 12.81
C TYR A 440 16.60 -8.81 12.46
N VAL A 441 17.41 -8.96 11.41
CA VAL A 441 18.04 -10.23 11.03
C VAL A 441 18.98 -10.72 12.13
N ALA A 442 19.81 -9.83 12.71
CA ALA A 442 20.69 -10.18 13.81
C ALA A 442 19.91 -10.66 15.05
N ALA A 443 18.83 -9.96 15.41
CA ALA A 443 17.93 -10.36 16.48
C ALA A 443 17.33 -11.75 16.24
N LYS A 444 16.77 -11.98 15.05
CA LYS A 444 16.24 -13.30 14.64
C LYS A 444 17.29 -14.41 14.80
N ASN A 445 18.49 -14.19 14.29
CA ASN A 445 19.57 -15.19 14.32
C ASN A 445 20.11 -15.44 15.73
N SER A 446 19.99 -14.45 16.63
CA SER A 446 20.35 -14.59 18.05
C SER A 446 19.28 -15.29 18.90
N GLY A 447 18.11 -15.60 18.33
CA GLY A 447 16.99 -16.19 19.06
C GLY A 447 16.21 -15.20 19.93
N ARG A 448 16.37 -13.89 19.70
CA ARG A 448 15.54 -12.86 20.34
C ARG A 448 14.07 -13.08 19.95
N PRO A 449 13.11 -13.08 20.90
CA PRO A 449 11.68 -13.11 20.56
C PRO A 449 11.29 -11.95 19.65
N LEU A 450 10.44 -12.23 18.66
CA LEU A 450 10.03 -11.24 17.63
C LEU A 450 8.51 -10.97 17.63
N TYR A 451 7.75 -11.63 18.50
CA TYR A 451 6.36 -11.37 18.83
C TYR A 451 5.96 -12.07 20.13
#